data_AF-A0A0F8ZUG4-F1
#
_entry.id   AF-A0A0F8ZUG4-F1
#
_cell.length_a   1.000
_cell.length_b   1.000
_cell.length_c   1.000
_cell.angle_alpha   90.00
_cell.angle_beta   90.00
_cell.angle_gamma   90.00
#
_symmetry.space_group_name_H-M   'P 1'
#
loop_
_entity.id
_entity.type
_entity.pdbx_description
1 polymer ?
#
loop_
_entity_poly.entity_id
_entity_poly.type
_entity_poly.pdbx_seq_one_letter_code
_entity_poly.pdbx_strand_id
1 'polypeptide(L)' 'MPRPISKVAPQWWDYTTLEPDILEDAAKIGPTDLLKLSREGFQVHFYDTIEDFYLAEALEYINAWRLSTPD' A
#
# COMPACT_ATOMS: atom_id res chain seq x y z
N MET A 1 -15.23 -18.55 13.44
CA MET A 1 -15.31 -19.41 12.24
C MET A 1 -13.90 -19.68 11.74
N PRO A 2 -13.59 -20.80 11.05
CA PRO A 2 -12.28 -20.96 10.42
C PRO A 2 -12.06 -19.85 9.38
N ARG A 3 -10.83 -19.33 9.30
CA ARG A 3 -10.46 -18.28 8.35
C ARG A 3 -10.82 -18.67 6.90
N PRO A 4 -11.24 -17.73 6.04
CA PRO A 4 -11.39 -18.00 4.62
C PRO A 4 -10.08 -18.49 3.98
N ILE A 5 -10.20 -19.38 3.00
CA ILE A 5 -9.08 -19.78 2.15
C ILE A 5 -8.88 -18.70 1.09
N SER A 6 -7.62 -18.38 0.81
CA SER A 6 -7.27 -17.38 -0.21
C SER A 6 -7.85 -17.77 -1.57
N LYS A 7 -8.41 -16.76 -2.25
CA LYS A 7 -8.88 -16.87 -3.64
C LYS A 7 -7.76 -16.71 -4.67
N VAL A 8 -6.65 -16.08 -4.29
CA VAL A 8 -5.48 -15.85 -5.16
C VAL A 8 -4.62 -17.12 -5.22
N ALA A 9 -4.30 -17.70 -4.06
CA ALA A 9 -3.55 -18.95 -3.94
C ALA A 9 -3.84 -19.61 -2.59
N PRO A 10 -4.28 -20.89 -2.52
CA PRO A 10 -4.76 -21.52 -1.27
C PRO A 10 -3.81 -21.49 -0.07
N GLN A 11 -2.50 -21.37 -0.30
CA GLN A 11 -1.46 -21.34 0.74
C GLN A 11 -1.10 -19.92 1.21
N TRP A 12 -1.70 -18.89 0.62
CA TRP A 12 -1.38 -17.49 0.94
C TRP A 12 -2.28 -16.93 2.03
N TRP A 13 -1.76 -15.91 2.71
CA TRP A 13 -2.48 -15.02 3.61
C TRP A 13 -2.55 -13.62 2.99
N ASP A 14 -3.45 -13.47 2.02
CA ASP A 14 -3.75 -12.20 1.37
C ASP A 14 -5.07 -11.58 1.89
N TYR A 15 -5.44 -10.44 1.32
CA TYR A 15 -6.63 -9.68 1.71
C TYR A 15 -7.93 -10.50 1.59
N THR A 16 -8.01 -11.52 0.72
CA THR A 16 -9.21 -12.37 0.59
C THR A 16 -9.39 -13.35 1.75
N THR A 17 -8.38 -13.48 2.61
CA THR A 17 -8.42 -14.30 3.83
C THR A 17 -8.88 -13.54 5.07
N LEU A 18 -9.12 -12.23 4.95
CA LEU A 18 -9.61 -11.38 6.03
C LEU A 18 -11.09 -11.66 6.34
N GLU A 19 -11.52 -11.28 7.54
CA GLU A 19 -12.92 -11.36 7.94
C GLU A 19 -13.78 -10.41 7.09
N PRO A 20 -15.02 -10.80 6.73
CA PRO A 20 -15.90 -9.98 5.88
C PRO A 20 -16.06 -8.55 6.40
N ASP A 21 -16.23 -8.37 7.72
CA ASP A 21 -16.44 -7.05 8.32
C ASP A 21 -15.24 -6.11 8.10
N ILE A 22 -14.01 -6.64 8.12
CA ILE A 22 -12.80 -5.87 7.82
C ILE A 22 -12.81 -5.42 6.35
N LEU A 23 -13.24 -6.28 5.43
CA LEU A 23 -13.35 -5.96 4.01
C LEU A 23 -14.41 -4.89 3.75
N GLU A 24 -15.56 -4.99 4.43
CA GLU A 24 -16.63 -4.00 4.35
C GLU A 24 -16.19 -2.64 4.89
N ASP A 25 -15.44 -2.61 5.99
CA ASP A 25 -14.91 -1.36 6.54
C ASP A 25 -13.81 -0.76 5.66
N ALA A 26 -12.91 -1.59 5.13
CA ALA A 26 -11.88 -1.15 4.19
C ALA A 26 -12.49 -0.55 2.90
N ALA A 27 -13.60 -1.12 2.41
CA ALA A 27 -14.30 -0.61 1.23
C ALA A 27 -14.91 0.80 1.42
N LYS A 28 -15.09 1.26 2.67
CA LYS A 28 -15.59 2.60 2.99
C LYS A 28 -14.48 3.67 3.02
N ILE A 29 -13.21 3.26 3.01
CA ILE A 29 -12.06 4.18 3.12
C ILE A 29 -12.00 5.06 1.87
N GLY A 30 -12.10 6.38 2.08
CA GLY A 30 -11.97 7.38 1.02
C GLY A 30 -10.57 7.99 0.93
N PRO A 31 -10.31 8.85 -0.07
CA PRO A 31 -9.01 9.51 -0.26
C PRO A 31 -8.53 10.30 0.97
N THR A 32 -9.45 10.99 1.66
CA THR A 32 -9.12 11.75 2.88
C THR A 32 -8.74 10.86 4.05
N ASP A 33 -9.25 9.63 4.11
CA ASP A 33 -8.92 8.68 5.17
C ASP A 33 -7.59 7.98 4.86
N LEU A 34 -7.31 7.70 3.60
CA LEU A 34 -6.00 7.21 3.15
C LEU A 34 -4.87 8.16 3.54
N LEU A 35 -5.05 9.48 3.37
CA LEU A 35 -4.05 10.47 3.81
C LEU A 35 -3.72 10.35 5.30
N LYS A 36 -4.73 10.08 6.14
CA LYS A 36 -4.58 9.94 7.60
C LYS A 36 -3.85 8.66 8.01
N LEU A 37 -3.65 7.72 7.11
CA LEU A 37 -2.86 6.52 7.38
C LEU A 37 -1.35 6.81 7.43
N SER A 38 -0.93 7.99 6.99
CA SER A 38 0.45 8.46 7.14
C SER A 38 0.85 8.53 8.61
N ARG A 39 2.04 8.02 8.93
CA ARG A 39 2.61 7.91 10.27
C ARG A 39 4.13 7.91 10.21
N GLU A 40 4.80 7.94 11.35
CA GLU A 40 6.26 7.82 11.37
C GLU A 40 6.71 6.53 10.65
N GLY A 41 7.62 6.67 9.68
CA GLY A 41 8.09 5.56 8.84
C GLY A 41 7.16 5.14 7.69
N PHE A 42 6.01 5.80 7.49
CA PHE A 42 5.11 5.49 6.37
C PHE A 42 4.33 6.74 5.92
N GLN A 43 4.50 7.18 4.68
CA GLN A 43 3.84 8.37 4.15
C GLN A 43 2.93 8.01 2.97
N VAL A 44 1.76 8.65 2.90
CA VAL A 44 0.83 8.54 1.76
C VAL A 44 0.87 9.83 0.96
N HIS A 45 1.28 9.75 -0.30
CA HIS A 45 1.29 10.86 -1.25
C HIS A 45 0.24 10.65 -2.33
N PHE A 46 -0.50 11.70 -2.66
CA PHE A 46 -1.42 11.74 -3.80
C PHE A 46 -0.77 12.54 -4.92
N TYR A 47 -0.94 12.05 -6.14
CA TYR A 47 -0.49 12.70 -7.36
C TYR A 47 -1.70 12.90 -8.26
N ASP A 48 -1.88 14.12 -8.73
CA ASP A 48 -3.03 14.48 -9.55
C ASP A 48 -2.87 13.95 -10.99
N THR A 49 -1.63 13.71 -11.42
CA THR A 49 -1.29 13.20 -12.74
C THR A 49 -0.42 11.95 -12.66
N ILE A 50 -0.47 11.14 -13.72
CA ILE A 50 0.35 9.93 -13.82
C ILE A 50 1.83 10.30 -14.05
N GLU A 51 2.08 11.41 -14.72
CA GLU A 51 3.42 11.96 -14.95
C GLU A 51 4.10 12.35 -13.64
N ASP A 52 3.37 13.04 -12.74
CA ASP A 52 3.90 13.39 -11.41
C ASP A 52 4.17 12.14 -10.57
N PHE A 53 3.30 11.14 -10.65
CA PHE A 53 3.51 9.86 -9.97
C PHE A 53 4.80 9.16 -10.44
N TYR A 54 5.01 9.03 -11.76
CA TYR A 54 6.22 8.42 -12.30
C TYR A 54 7.48 9.23 -12.04
N LEU A 55 7.38 10.56 -12.07
CA LEU A 55 8.51 11.42 -11.70
C LEU A 55 8.91 11.18 -10.24
N ALA A 56 7.94 11.11 -9.33
CA ALA A 56 8.22 10.84 -7.92
C ALA A 56 8.86 9.47 -7.70
N GLU A 57 8.36 8.42 -8.37
CA GLU A 57 8.96 7.08 -8.32
C GLU A 57 10.42 7.11 -8.81
N ALA A 58 10.69 7.75 -9.96
CA ALA A 58 12.05 7.84 -10.50
C ALA A 58 13.02 8.58 -9.56
N LEU A 59 12.55 9.64 -8.90
CA LEU A 59 13.35 10.37 -7.91
C LEU A 59 13.63 9.52 -6.67
N GLU A 60 12.69 8.68 -6.25
CA GLU A 60 12.90 7.77 -5.11
C GLU A 60 14.00 6.74 -5.40
N TYR A 61 14.08 6.20 -6.61
CA TYR A 61 15.20 5.35 -7.01
C TYR A 61 16.56 6.05 -6.89
N ILE A 62 16.64 7.33 -7.29
CA ILE A 62 17.87 8.13 -7.17
C ILE A 62 18.22 8.34 -5.70
N ASN A 63 17.23 8.64 -4.85
CA ASN A 63 17.43 8.82 -3.42
C ASN A 63 17.93 7.53 -2.76
N ALA A 64 17.29 6.40 -3.05
CA ALA A 64 17.69 5.09 -2.55
C ALA A 64 19.13 4.74 -2.98
N TRP A 65 19.48 4.98 -4.26
CA TRP A 65 20.85 4.78 -4.75
C TRP A 65 21.87 5.64 -4.00
N ARG A 66 21.58 6.92 -3.75
CA ARG A 66 22.46 7.82 -2.99
C ARG A 66 22.67 7.38 -1.54
N LEU A 67 21.71 6.67 -0.95
CA LEU A 67 21.77 6.14 0.41
C LEU A 67 22.42 4.75 0.49
N SER A 68 22.64 4.08 -0.65
CA SER A 68 23.23 2.74 -0.67
C SER A 68 24.71 2.76 -0.24
N THR A 69 25.14 1.67 0.40
CA THR A 69 26.55 1.40 0.67
C THR A 69 27.16 0.60 -0.47
N PRO A 70 28.48 0.69 -0.71
CA PRO A 70 29.16 -0.28 -1.57
C PRO A 70 28.91 -1.71 -1.09
N ASP A 71 28.90 -2.66 -2.03
CA ASP A 71 28.83 -4.10 -1.75
C ASP A 71 30.01 -4.60 -0.91
#